data_AF-A0A7Y3KA12-F1
#
_entry.id   AF-A0A7Y3KA12-F1
#
_cell.length_a   1.000
_cell.length_b   1.000
_cell.length_c   1.000
_cell.angle_alpha   90.00
_cell.angle_beta   90.00
_cell.angle_gamma   90.00
#
_symmetry.space_group_name_H-M   'P 1'
#
loop_
_entity.id
_entity.type
_entity.pdbx_description
1 polymer ?
#
loop_
_entity_poly.entity_id
_entity_poly.type
_entity_poly.pdbx_seq_one_letter_code
_entity_poly.pdbx_strand_id
1 'polypeptide(L)'
;MDDLLSFLGIMAALSASSQAITQQMKKRIVFLHLQAKAKPDENILDHLYEEALRRANLHVLAGVNGTVLAALVQVHPLQMLKLHPVWAQSPPIVATSLDYLSAGVIVAYGGPFFHDLLGVLRAYKTQTKAMAPVVMTGKST
;
A
#
# COMPACT_ATOMS: atom_id res chain seq x y z
N MET A 1 -11.73 8.63 -15.66
CA MET A 1 -11.00 9.24 -14.53
C MET A 1 -11.30 8.50 -13.22
N ASP A 2 -12.49 7.92 -13.09
CA ASP A 2 -12.96 7.22 -11.88
C ASP A 2 -12.23 5.91 -11.57
N ASP A 3 -11.84 5.13 -12.59
CA ASP A 3 -11.14 3.84 -12.41
C ASP A 3 -9.77 4.01 -11.73
N LEU A 4 -9.02 5.05 -12.10
CA LEU A 4 -7.68 5.32 -11.55
C LEU A 4 -7.77 5.82 -10.10
N LEU A 5 -8.73 6.69 -9.81
CA LEU A 5 -8.97 7.17 -8.44
C LEU A 5 -9.49 6.04 -7.53
N SER A 6 -10.34 5.15 -8.06
CA SER A 6 -10.81 3.96 -7.35
C SER A 6 -9.67 2.99 -7.07
N PHE A 7 -8.81 2.73 -8.06
CA PHE A 7 -7.59 1.96 -7.90
C PHE A 7 -6.69 2.55 -6.81
N LEU A 8 -6.40 3.85 -6.87
CA LEU A 8 -5.57 4.54 -5.89
C LEU A 8 -6.17 4.45 -4.48
N GLY A 9 -7.48 4.65 -4.33
CA GLY A 9 -8.16 4.57 -3.04
C GLY A 9 -8.13 3.15 -2.46
N ILE A 10 -8.40 2.14 -3.28
CA ILE A 10 -8.40 0.73 -2.86
C ILE A 10 -6.98 0.28 -2.51
N MET A 11 -5.99 0.58 -3.34
CA MET A 11 -4.59 0.21 -3.07
C MET A 11 -4.01 0.96 -1.86
N ALA A 12 -4.41 2.21 -1.63
CA ALA A 12 -4.03 2.93 -0.42
C ALA A 12 -4.63 2.30 0.84
N ALA A 13 -5.91 1.90 0.80
CA ALA A 13 -6.56 1.21 1.90
C ALA A 13 -5.90 -0.15 2.18
N LEU A 14 -5.65 -0.95 1.15
CA LEU A 14 -4.91 -2.20 1.23
C LEU A 14 -3.50 -2.00 1.81
N SER A 15 -2.81 -0.93 1.41
CA SER A 15 -1.50 -0.60 1.92
C SER A 15 -1.52 -0.27 3.41
N ALA A 16 -2.46 0.56 3.84
CA ALA A 16 -2.62 0.92 5.25
C ALA A 16 -2.98 -0.31 6.11
N SER A 17 -3.92 -1.14 5.64
CA SER A 17 -4.32 -2.37 6.33
C SER A 17 -3.19 -3.38 6.42
N SER A 18 -2.44 -3.60 5.33
CA SER A 18 -1.29 -4.50 5.34
C SER A 18 -0.20 -4.03 6.30
N GLN A 19 0.10 -2.72 6.32
CA GLN A 19 1.06 -2.17 7.27
C GLN A 19 0.58 -2.32 8.72
N ALA A 20 -0.70 -2.07 9.01
CA ALA A 20 -1.25 -2.27 10.35
C ALA A 20 -1.12 -3.72 10.84
N ILE A 21 -1.44 -4.69 9.98
CA ILE A 21 -1.27 -6.12 10.27
C ILE A 21 0.21 -6.44 10.48
N THR A 22 1.09 -5.94 9.61
CA THR A 22 2.55 -6.13 9.70
C THR A 22 3.11 -5.61 11.03
N GLN A 23 2.64 -4.45 11.52
CA GLN A 23 3.02 -3.91 12.82
C GLN A 23 2.51 -4.77 14.00
N GLN A 24 1.32 -5.34 13.89
CA GLN A 24 0.82 -6.28 14.90
C GLN A 24 1.60 -7.60 14.89
N MET A 25 1.95 -8.11 13.71
CA MET A 25 2.74 -9.34 13.55
C MET A 25 4.19 -9.16 14.00
N LYS A 26 4.79 -7.98 13.77
CA LYS A 26 6.13 -7.63 14.28
C LYS A 26 6.26 -7.81 15.80
N LYS A 27 5.18 -7.59 16.55
CA LYS A 27 5.16 -7.80 18.02
C LYS A 27 5.09 -9.27 18.42
N ARG A 28 4.64 -10.15 17.52
CA ARG A 28 4.38 -11.58 17.81
C ARG A 28 5.38 -12.53 17.17
N ILE A 29 6.02 -12.15 16.06
CA ILE A 29 6.94 -13.02 15.31
C ILE A 29 8.38 -12.62 15.61
N VAL A 30 9.02 -13.41 16.49
CA VAL A 30 10.43 -13.22 16.90
C VAL A 30 11.41 -13.76 15.85
N PHE A 31 11.00 -14.77 15.06
CA PHE A 31 11.86 -15.49 14.12
C PHE A 31 12.36 -14.65 12.93
N LEU A 32 11.60 -13.65 12.50
CA LEU A 32 11.95 -12.81 11.34
C LEU A 32 12.98 -11.71 11.66
N HIS A 33 13.63 -11.73 12.83
CA HIS A 33 14.55 -10.66 13.28
C HIS A 33 13.95 -9.25 13.12
N LEU A 34 12.63 -9.13 13.32
CA LEU A 34 11.90 -7.88 13.13
C LEU A 34 12.17 -6.88 14.27
N GLN A 35 12.76 -7.35 15.37
CA GLN A 35 13.18 -6.55 16.52
C GLN A 35 14.70 -6.43 16.52
N ALA A 36 15.21 -5.22 16.64
CA ALA A 36 16.66 -4.98 16.68
C ALA A 36 17.24 -5.66 17.92
N LYS A 37 18.14 -6.62 17.72
CA LYS A 37 18.98 -7.22 18.76
C LYS A 37 20.32 -6.50 18.80
N ALA A 38 20.29 -5.18 18.91
CA ALA A 38 21.49 -4.40 19.09
C ALA A 38 22.12 -4.72 20.45
N LYS A 39 23.14 -5.59 20.49
CA LYS A 39 24.13 -5.55 21.58
C LYS A 39 25.02 -4.32 21.34
N PRO A 40 25.40 -3.55 22.37
CA PRO A 40 25.97 -2.21 22.16
C PRO A 40 27.40 -2.18 21.60
N ASP A 41 28.03 -3.32 21.27
CA ASP A 41 29.49 -3.42 21.11
C ASP A 41 29.98 -4.01 19.78
N GLU A 42 29.12 -4.26 18.79
CA GLU A 42 29.55 -4.85 17.52
C GLU A 42 29.45 -3.86 16.34
N ASN A 43 30.56 -3.77 15.61
CA ASN A 43 30.80 -3.12 14.31
C ASN A 43 29.63 -2.38 13.63
N ILE A 44 29.87 -1.12 13.22
CA ILE A 44 28.91 -0.27 12.47
C ILE A 44 28.35 -0.98 11.21
N LEU A 45 29.17 -1.80 10.55
CA LEU A 45 28.77 -2.59 9.38
C LEU A 45 27.71 -3.65 9.70
N ASP A 46 27.81 -4.31 10.85
CA ASP A 46 26.86 -5.34 11.29
C ASP A 46 25.52 -4.70 11.66
N HIS A 47 25.56 -3.51 12.27
CA HIS A 47 24.37 -2.70 12.53
C HIS A 47 23.63 -2.29 11.24
N LEU A 48 24.35 -1.84 10.22
CA LEU A 48 23.77 -1.49 8.93
C LEU A 48 23.17 -2.70 8.21
N TYR A 49 23.85 -3.85 8.29
CA TYR A 49 23.37 -5.10 7.71
C TYR A 49 22.09 -5.59 8.41
N GLU A 50 22.06 -5.64 9.74
CA GLU A 50 20.85 -6.03 10.49
C GLU A 50 19.68 -5.09 10.21
N GLU A 51 19.94 -3.78 10.11
CA GLU A 51 18.88 -2.83 9.81
C GLU A 51 18.35 -2.98 8.38
N ALA A 52 19.23 -3.24 7.40
CA ALA A 52 18.83 -3.54 6.03
C ALA A 52 18.00 -4.83 5.96
N LEU A 53 18.43 -5.89 6.65
CA LEU A 53 17.73 -7.17 6.71
C LEU A 53 16.35 -7.01 7.36
N ARG A 54 16.26 -6.22 8.44
CA ARG A 54 15.00 -5.88 9.11
C ARG A 54 14.04 -5.16 8.18
N ARG A 55 14.53 -4.16 7.43
CA ARG A 55 13.70 -3.43 6.46
C ARG A 55 13.21 -4.35 5.36
N ALA A 56 14.09 -5.19 4.80
CA ALA A 56 13.73 -6.19 3.80
C ALA A 56 12.64 -7.14 4.32
N ASN A 57 12.82 -7.71 5.52
CA ASN A 57 11.85 -8.62 6.14
C ASN A 57 10.49 -7.94 6.40
N LEU A 58 10.49 -6.66 6.78
CA LEU A 58 9.25 -5.89 6.92
C LEU A 58 8.54 -5.67 5.58
N HIS A 59 9.27 -5.36 4.50
CA HIS A 59 8.67 -5.22 3.17
C HIS A 59 8.14 -6.54 2.64
N VAL A 60 8.85 -7.65 2.85
CA VAL A 60 8.37 -8.99 2.48
C VAL A 60 7.09 -9.32 3.24
N LEU A 61 7.07 -9.10 4.56
CA LEU A 61 5.89 -9.37 5.37
C LEU A 61 4.69 -8.49 4.98
N ALA A 62 4.93 -7.20 4.70
CA ALA A 62 3.90 -6.31 4.18
C ALA A 62 3.42 -6.70 2.77
N GLY A 63 4.31 -7.21 1.93
CA GLY A 63 3.96 -7.73 0.61
C GLY A 63 3.06 -8.95 0.71
N VAL A 64 3.44 -9.93 1.54
CA VAL A 64 2.63 -11.13 1.80
C VAL A 64 1.27 -10.77 2.37
N ASN A 65 1.23 -9.91 3.39
CA ASN A 65 -0.04 -9.45 3.98
C ASN A 65 -0.90 -8.70 2.95
N GLY A 66 -0.28 -7.91 2.07
CA GLY A 66 -0.97 -7.23 0.98
C GLY A 66 -1.56 -8.19 -0.04
N THR A 67 -0.82 -9.21 -0.46
CA THR A 67 -1.29 -10.27 -1.36
C THR A 67 -2.44 -11.06 -0.76
N VAL A 68 -2.33 -11.46 0.51
CA VAL A 68 -3.39 -12.20 1.20
C VAL A 68 -4.65 -11.36 1.32
N LEU A 69 -4.52 -10.09 1.72
CA LEU A 69 -5.67 -9.17 1.78
C LEU A 69 -6.30 -8.96 0.40
N ALA A 70 -5.51 -8.81 -0.65
CA ALA A 70 -6.01 -8.66 -2.01
C ALA A 70 -6.79 -9.90 -2.46
N ALA A 71 -6.29 -11.10 -2.14
CA ALA A 71 -6.99 -12.35 -2.42
C ALA A 71 -8.32 -12.46 -1.63
N LEU A 72 -8.32 -12.09 -0.35
CA LEU A 72 -9.53 -12.15 0.50
C LEU A 72 -10.62 -11.18 0.04
N VAL A 73 -10.23 -9.99 -0.42
CA VAL A 73 -11.17 -8.95 -0.88
C VAL A 73 -11.40 -9.04 -2.40
N GLN A 74 -10.81 -10.03 -3.08
CA GLN A 74 -10.88 -10.23 -4.53
C GLN A 74 -10.48 -8.98 -5.34
N VAL A 75 -9.41 -8.32 -4.91
CA VAL A 75 -8.88 -7.12 -5.58
C VAL A 75 -7.84 -7.53 -6.62
N HIS A 76 -8.13 -7.20 -7.87
CA HIS A 76 -7.34 -7.53 -9.06
C HIS A 76 -6.71 -6.25 -9.64
N PRO A 77 -5.57 -5.78 -9.11
CA PRO A 77 -5.01 -4.48 -9.44
C PRO A 77 -4.71 -4.32 -10.94
N LEU A 78 -4.25 -5.37 -11.61
CA LEU A 78 -3.92 -5.30 -13.04
C LEU A 78 -5.19 -5.21 -13.89
N GLN A 79 -6.26 -5.91 -13.49
CA GLN A 79 -7.55 -5.82 -14.16
C GLN A 79 -8.20 -4.44 -13.96
N MET A 80 -8.08 -3.86 -12.76
CA MET A 80 -8.56 -2.51 -12.47
C MET A 80 -7.88 -1.45 -13.36
N LEU A 81 -6.60 -1.66 -13.66
CA LEU A 81 -5.82 -0.81 -14.57
C LEU A 81 -5.97 -1.18 -16.05
N LYS A 82 -6.81 -2.17 -16.38
CA LYS A 82 -6.99 -2.72 -17.75
C LYS A 82 -5.66 -3.13 -18.39
N LEU A 83 -4.73 -3.62 -17.58
CA LEU A 83 -3.44 -4.12 -18.04
C LEU A 83 -3.57 -5.60 -18.40
N HIS A 84 -3.00 -5.98 -19.55
CA HIS A 84 -2.88 -7.36 -20.00
C HIS A 84 -1.45 -7.85 -19.77
N PRO A 85 -1.16 -8.47 -18.61
CA PRO A 85 0.18 -8.94 -18.35
C PRO A 85 0.54 -10.15 -19.23
N VAL A 86 1.83 -10.40 -19.42
CA VAL A 86 2.34 -11.52 -20.24
C VAL A 86 1.83 -12.88 -19.72
N TRP A 87 1.63 -13.00 -18.40
CA TRP A 87 1.08 -14.20 -17.77
C TRP A 87 -0.45 -14.33 -17.87
N ALA A 88 -1.16 -13.40 -18.54
CA ALA A 88 -2.60 -13.50 -18.75
C ALA A 88 -3.00 -14.75 -19.57
N GLN A 89 -2.08 -15.29 -20.36
CA GLN A 89 -2.27 -16.53 -21.14
C GLN A 89 -1.95 -17.80 -20.35
N SER A 90 -1.48 -17.67 -19.10
CA SER A 90 -1.20 -18.82 -18.22
C SER A 90 -2.51 -19.42 -17.67
N PRO A 91 -2.46 -20.64 -17.09
CA PRO A 91 -3.63 -21.23 -16.44
C PRO A 91 -4.29 -20.26 -15.45
N PRO A 92 -5.65 -20.26 -15.33
CA PRO A 92 -6.38 -19.25 -14.56
C PRO A 92 -5.88 -19.08 -13.12
N ILE A 93 -5.49 -20.18 -12.47
CA ILE A 93 -4.94 -20.19 -11.12
C ILE A 93 -3.63 -19.40 -11.06
N VAL A 94 -2.71 -19.64 -12.00
CA VAL A 94 -1.41 -18.96 -12.08
C VAL A 94 -1.61 -17.48 -12.38
N ALA A 95 -2.46 -17.14 -13.36
CA ALA A 95 -2.74 -15.77 -13.72
C ALA A 95 -3.32 -14.98 -12.54
N THR A 96 -4.27 -15.59 -11.81
CA THR A 96 -4.91 -15.00 -10.62
C THR A 96 -3.94 -14.82 -9.46
N SER A 97 -3.11 -15.83 -9.17
CA SER A 97 -2.10 -15.73 -8.12
C SER A 97 -1.06 -14.64 -8.39
N LEU A 98 -0.63 -14.50 -9.65
CA LEU A 98 0.32 -13.45 -10.04
C LEU A 98 -0.29 -12.04 -9.97
N ASP A 99 -1.59 -11.91 -10.25
CA ASP A 99 -2.32 -10.65 -10.07
C ASP A 99 -2.38 -10.24 -8.59
N TYR A 100 -2.74 -11.16 -7.69
CA TYR A 100 -2.70 -10.89 -6.24
C TYR A 100 -1.28 -10.65 -5.70
N LEU A 101 -0.26 -11.32 -6.26
CA LEU A 101 1.14 -11.03 -5.94
C LEU A 101 1.52 -9.61 -6.34
N SER A 102 1.07 -9.14 -7.51
CA SER A 102 1.29 -7.76 -7.93
C SER A 102 0.67 -6.77 -6.95
N ALA A 103 -0.50 -7.07 -6.37
CA ALA A 103 -1.12 -6.26 -5.33
C ALA A 103 -0.20 -6.14 -4.09
N GLY A 104 0.40 -7.26 -3.67
CA GLY A 104 1.35 -7.29 -2.56
C GLY A 104 2.60 -6.45 -2.82
N VAL A 105 3.18 -6.55 -4.01
CA VAL A 105 4.34 -5.73 -4.43
C VAL A 105 3.97 -4.24 -4.43
N ILE A 106 2.82 -3.90 -5.04
CA ILE A 106 2.33 -2.52 -5.10
C ILE A 106 2.08 -1.97 -3.68
N VAL A 107 1.55 -2.77 -2.77
CA VAL A 107 1.34 -2.38 -1.37
C VAL A 107 2.67 -2.20 -0.62
N ALA A 108 3.63 -3.11 -0.80
CA ALA A 108 4.90 -3.09 -0.08
C ALA A 108 5.79 -1.88 -0.44
N TYR A 109 5.71 -1.41 -1.69
CA TYR A 109 6.53 -0.30 -2.20
C TYR A 109 5.74 0.99 -2.47
N GLY A 110 4.46 0.88 -2.80
CA GLY A 110 3.61 2.02 -3.14
C GLY A 110 3.05 2.78 -1.94
N GLY A 111 3.20 2.26 -0.71
CA GLY A 111 2.66 2.88 0.51
C GLY A 111 2.96 4.38 0.66
N PRO A 112 4.23 4.83 0.57
CA PRO A 112 4.57 6.25 0.65
C PRO A 112 3.90 7.08 -0.46
N PHE A 113 3.93 6.57 -1.70
CA PHE A 113 3.32 7.24 -2.85
C PHE A 113 1.80 7.38 -2.71
N PHE A 114 1.10 6.33 -2.26
CA PHE A 114 -0.34 6.38 -2.03
C PHE A 114 -0.71 7.33 -0.89
N HIS A 115 0.10 7.40 0.15
CA HIS A 115 -0.12 8.31 1.27
C HIS A 115 0.01 9.78 0.84
N ASP A 116 1.07 10.12 0.11
CA ASP A 116 1.31 11.48 -0.37
C ASP A 116 0.23 11.92 -1.36
N LEU A 117 -0.15 11.04 -2.29
CA LEU A 117 -1.18 11.34 -3.28
C LEU A 117 -2.56 11.55 -2.64
N LEU A 118 -2.94 10.74 -1.65
CA LEU A 118 -4.17 10.95 -0.89
C LEU A 118 -4.14 12.26 -0.09
N GLY A 119 -2.96 12.66 0.42
CA GLY A 119 -2.74 13.95 1.07
C GLY A 119 -3.03 15.11 0.12
N VAL A 120 -2.48 15.06 -1.10
CA VAL A 120 -2.73 16.06 -2.15
C VAL A 120 -4.21 16.10 -2.54
N LEU A 121 -4.85 14.94 -2.76
CA LEU A 121 -6.28 14.86 -3.08
C LEU A 121 -7.17 15.42 -1.96
N ARG A 122 -6.82 15.18 -0.70
CA ARG A 122 -7.52 15.75 0.46
C ARG A 122 -7.35 17.27 0.50
N ALA A 123 -6.14 17.78 0.27
CA ALA A 123 -5.87 19.22 0.20
C ALA A 123 -6.67 19.90 -0.93
N TYR A 124 -6.69 19.28 -2.11
CA TYR A 124 -7.46 19.74 -3.26
C TYR A 124 -8.98 19.74 -3.01
N LYS A 125 -9.51 18.69 -2.36
CA LYS A 125 -10.93 18.64 -1.95
C LYS A 125 -11.29 19.75 -0.97
N THR A 126 -10.38 20.11 -0.06
CA THR A 126 -10.60 21.20 0.89
C THR A 126 -10.62 22.55 0.18
N GLN A 127 -9.70 22.79 -0.77
CA GLN A 127 -9.66 24.02 -1.58
C GLN A 127 -10.90 24.18 -2.48
N THR A 128 -11.32 23.11 -3.15
CA THR A 128 -12.53 23.13 -4.01
C THR A 128 -13.81 23.33 -3.20
N LYS A 129 -13.92 22.75 -2.00
CA LYS A 129 -15.03 23.06 -1.07
C LYS A 129 -14.99 24.50 -0.56
N ALA A 130 -13.81 25.08 -0.36
CA ALA A 130 -13.66 26.48 0.02
C ALA A 130 -13.95 27.45 -1.15
N MET A 131 -13.91 26.97 -2.40
CA MET A 131 -14.22 27.73 -3.62
C MET A 131 -15.64 27.51 -4.15
N ALA A 132 -16.49 26.70 -3.49
CA ALA A 132 -17.90 26.62 -3.82
C ALA A 132 -18.52 28.02 -3.58
N PRO A 133 -19.13 28.66 -4.60
CA PRO A 133 -19.45 30.07 -4.55
C PRO A 133 -20.49 30.34 -3.47
N VAL A 134 -20.25 31.42 -2.71
CA VAL A 134 -21.27 32.22 -2.07
C VAL A 134 -22.25 32.64 -3.16
N VAL A 135 -23.28 31.83 -3.41
CA VAL A 135 -24.41 32.22 -4.25
C VAL A 135 -25.07 33.37 -3.50
N MET A 136 -24.86 34.57 -4.03
CA MET A 136 -25.42 35.80 -3.54
C MET A 136 -26.93 35.62 -3.30
N THR A 137 -27.32 35.64 -2.03
CA THR A 137 -28.70 35.95 -1.65
C THR A 137 -28.94 37.41 -2.01
N GLY A 138 -29.30 37.65 -3.27
CA GLY A 138 -29.88 38.90 -3.71
C GLY A 138 -31.18 39.12 -2.94
N LYS A 139 -31.16 40.07 -2.00
CA LYS A 139 -32.39 40.68 -1.48
C LYS A 139 -33.05 41.43 -2.63
N SER A 140 -34.19 40.92 -3.10
CA SER A 140 -35.16 41.71 -3.85
C SER A 140 -35.97 42.52 -2.83
N THR A 141 -35.75 43.82 -2.79
CA THR A 141 -36.76 44.80 -2.36
C THR A 141 -37.52 45.28 -3.59
#